data_AF-A0A014P0W5-F1
#
_entry.id   AF-A0A014P0W5-F1
#
_cell.length_a   1.000
_cell.length_b   1.000
_cell.length_c   1.000
_cell.angle_alpha   90.00
_cell.angle_beta   90.00
_cell.angle_gamma   90.00
#
_symmetry.space_group_name_H-M   'P 1'
#
loop_
_entity.id
_entity.type
_entity.pdbx_description
1 polymer ?
#
loop_
_entity_poly.entity_id
_entity_poly.type
_entity_poly.pdbx_seq_one_letter_code
_entity_poly.pdbx_strand_id
1 'polypeptide(L)'
;MLQTALSLRDAIDGYFNKWMEADCAGDELSAEDWIILEKTKSFLEKLKMTTKALESSFATLDNVLLAMDFMLGQFEAGKEAHVDDPMMGPMYNSGWAKLDKYYRLTDESPAYVAAIVLHPSHKWHYIEENWKREWVELSKKLIQTLWEEYKPVESPLPPRETPVEDDERKNYPNLSKMAVDILSIPAMSAEPERLFSGAKITITDRRNRLGSDVIEALECLKSWFRIQDFQVDDVSVAAVG
;
A
#
# COMPACT_ATOMS: atom_id res chain seq x y z
N MET A 1 -17.68 8.29 1.44
CA MET A 1 -18.84 8.60 0.58
C MET A 1 -19.85 7.46 0.58
N LEU A 2 -19.61 6.31 -0.07
CA LEU A 2 -20.60 5.22 -0.12
C LEU A 2 -21.09 4.73 1.25
N GLN A 3 -20.17 4.52 2.19
CA GLN A 3 -20.52 4.16 3.57
C GLN A 3 -21.41 5.21 4.24
N THR A 4 -21.14 6.49 4.00
CA THR A 4 -21.92 7.62 4.49
C THR A 4 -23.30 7.66 3.83
N ALA A 5 -23.36 7.49 2.51
CA ALA A 5 -24.62 7.45 1.75
C ALA A 5 -25.54 6.33 2.24
N LEU A 6 -25.01 5.12 2.46
CA LEU A 6 -25.76 4.00 3.00
C LEU A 6 -26.24 4.26 4.44
N SER A 7 -25.42 4.90 5.29
CA SER A 7 -25.85 5.27 6.65
C SER A 7 -26.91 6.36 6.71
N LEU A 8 -27.02 7.17 5.65
CA LEU A 8 -27.97 8.26 5.52
C LEU A 8 -29.15 7.90 4.62
N ARG A 9 -29.33 6.63 4.25
CA ARG A 9 -30.38 6.18 3.32
C ARG A 9 -31.76 6.72 3.70
N ASP A 10 -32.19 6.51 4.95
CA ASP A 10 -33.50 6.99 5.42
C ASP A 10 -33.64 8.52 5.37
N ALA A 11 -32.54 9.24 5.61
CA ALA A 11 -32.52 10.71 5.54
C ALA A 11 -32.58 11.21 4.09
N ILE A 12 -31.91 10.51 3.16
CA ILE A 12 -31.93 10.79 1.73
C ILE A 12 -33.32 10.52 1.17
N ASP A 13 -33.88 9.33 1.44
CA ASP A 13 -35.23 8.96 1.02
C ASP A 13 -36.26 9.94 1.63
N GLY A 14 -36.09 10.34 2.89
CA GLY A 14 -36.94 11.34 3.55
C GLY A 14 -36.84 12.74 2.92
N TYR A 15 -35.67 13.12 2.39
CA TYR A 15 -35.49 14.37 1.66
C TYR A 15 -36.26 14.36 0.34
N PHE A 16 -36.09 13.31 -0.47
CA PHE A 16 -36.81 13.16 -1.76
C PHE A 16 -38.33 13.09 -1.55
N ASN A 17 -38.80 12.41 -0.50
CA ASN A 17 -40.23 12.35 -0.20
C ASN A 17 -40.85 13.70 0.20
N LYS A 18 -40.06 14.64 0.74
CA LYS A 18 -40.57 15.88 1.35
C LYS A 18 -40.27 17.15 0.55
N TRP A 19 -39.16 17.17 -0.19
CA TRP A 19 -38.60 18.39 -0.77
C TRP A 19 -38.16 18.19 -2.24
N MET A 20 -38.77 17.25 -2.97
CA MET A 20 -38.42 17.01 -4.38
C MET A 20 -38.63 18.28 -5.22
N GLU A 21 -37.52 18.93 -5.59
CA GLU A 21 -37.51 19.98 -6.60
C GLU A 21 -37.54 19.34 -7.99
N ALA A 22 -38.21 19.99 -8.96
CA ALA A 22 -38.40 19.43 -10.31
C ALA A 22 -37.08 19.13 -11.03
N ASP A 23 -36.02 19.85 -10.70
CA ASP A 23 -34.70 19.70 -11.31
C ASP A 23 -33.93 18.46 -10.77
N CYS A 24 -34.32 17.91 -9.61
CA CYS A 24 -33.68 16.76 -8.97
C CYS A 24 -34.52 15.48 -8.99
N ALA A 25 -35.73 15.53 -9.59
CA ALA A 25 -36.66 14.39 -9.61
C ALA A 25 -36.12 13.14 -10.34
N GLY A 26 -35.12 13.31 -11.22
CA GLY A 26 -34.46 12.21 -11.93
C GLY A 26 -33.30 11.55 -11.18
N ASP A 27 -32.87 12.12 -10.05
CA ASP A 27 -31.71 11.66 -9.28
C ASP A 27 -32.10 10.77 -8.08
N GLU A 28 -33.37 10.38 -7.98
CA GLU A 28 -33.85 9.49 -6.92
C GLU A 28 -33.28 8.08 -7.10
N LEU A 29 -32.64 7.57 -6.05
CA LEU A 29 -32.08 6.22 -6.05
C LEU A 29 -33.18 5.19 -5.86
N SER A 30 -33.30 4.26 -6.81
CA SER A 30 -34.22 3.15 -6.69
C SER A 30 -33.74 2.14 -5.64
N ALA A 31 -34.63 1.23 -5.22
CA ALA A 31 -34.26 0.12 -4.34
C ALA A 31 -33.16 -0.77 -4.95
N GLU A 32 -33.12 -0.91 -6.28
CA GLU A 32 -32.09 -1.65 -7.00
C GLU A 32 -30.74 -0.94 -6.94
N ASP A 33 -30.72 0.39 -7.08
CA ASP A 33 -29.50 1.18 -6.98
C ASP A 33 -28.87 1.05 -5.59
N TRP A 34 -29.68 1.09 -4.54
CA TRP A 34 -29.20 0.86 -3.17
C TRP A 34 -28.53 -0.51 -3.00
N ILE A 35 -29.07 -1.56 -3.63
CA ILE A 35 -28.46 -2.91 -3.61
C ILE A 35 -27.12 -2.90 -4.35
N ILE A 36 -27.04 -2.24 -5.51
CA ILE A 36 -25.79 -2.13 -6.29
C ILE A 36 -24.74 -1.35 -5.49
N LEU A 37 -25.11 -0.26 -4.81
CA LEU A 37 -24.21 0.51 -3.96
C LEU A 37 -23.69 -0.33 -2.79
N GLU A 38 -24.53 -1.17 -2.19
CA GLU A 38 -24.12 -2.07 -1.11
C GLU A 38 -23.15 -3.15 -1.60
N LYS A 39 -23.44 -3.81 -2.73
CA LYS A 39 -22.53 -4.75 -3.39
C LYS A 39 -21.18 -4.10 -3.70
N THR A 40 -21.21 -2.89 -4.28
CA THR A 40 -20.01 -2.11 -4.62
C THR A 40 -19.21 -1.77 -3.37
N LYS A 41 -19.87 -1.28 -2.30
CA LYS A 41 -19.24 -0.95 -1.03
C LYS A 41 -18.58 -2.17 -0.38
N SER A 42 -19.26 -3.31 -0.39
CA SER A 42 -18.73 -4.59 0.11
C SER A 42 -17.44 -5.01 -0.61
N PHE A 43 -17.42 -4.89 -1.94
CA PHE A 43 -16.20 -5.20 -2.69
C PHE A 43 -15.08 -4.18 -2.47
N LEU A 44 -15.39 -2.88 -2.46
CA LEU A 44 -14.42 -1.82 -2.20
C LEU A 44 -13.83 -1.89 -0.78
N GLU A 45 -14.53 -2.50 0.18
CA GLU A 45 -13.98 -2.76 1.52
C GLU A 45 -12.75 -3.67 1.47
N LYS A 46 -12.73 -4.67 0.58
CA LYS A 46 -11.56 -5.54 0.36
C LYS A 46 -10.36 -4.74 -0.15
N LEU A 47 -10.59 -3.90 -1.16
CA LEU A 47 -9.58 -2.97 -1.69
C LEU A 47 -9.04 -2.06 -0.59
N LYS A 48 -9.93 -1.47 0.20
CA LYS A 48 -9.56 -0.59 1.32
C LYS A 48 -8.71 -1.31 2.36
N MET A 49 -9.04 -2.56 2.70
CA MET A 49 -8.26 -3.35 3.65
C MET A 49 -6.85 -3.62 3.11
N THR A 50 -6.73 -4.02 1.84
CA THR A 50 -5.43 -4.25 1.18
C THR A 50 -4.58 -2.99 1.14
N THR A 51 -5.17 -1.86 0.73
CA THR A 51 -4.48 -0.56 0.72
C THR A 51 -4.00 -0.19 2.12
N LYS A 52 -4.86 -0.33 3.14
CA LYS A 52 -4.48 0.00 4.52
C LYS A 52 -3.34 -0.89 5.04
N ALA A 53 -3.27 -2.14 4.61
CA ALA A 53 -2.16 -3.03 4.93
C ALA A 53 -0.85 -2.54 4.29
N LEU A 54 -0.88 -2.14 3.01
CA LEU A 54 0.28 -1.63 2.26
C LEU A 54 0.72 -0.22 2.67
N GLU A 55 -0.17 0.59 3.24
CA GLU A 55 0.15 1.92 3.75
C GLU A 55 0.84 1.89 5.13
N SER A 56 0.96 0.72 5.75
CA SER A 56 1.64 0.54 7.04
C SER A 56 3.11 0.96 6.95
N SER A 57 3.66 1.50 8.04
CA SER A 57 5.09 1.85 8.15
C SER A 57 6.04 0.66 8.03
N PHE A 58 5.49 -0.55 8.18
CA PHE A 58 6.24 -1.80 8.07
C PHE A 58 6.01 -2.53 6.74
N ALA A 59 5.15 -1.99 5.87
CA ALA A 59 4.87 -2.61 4.59
C ALA A 59 5.96 -2.24 3.59
N THR A 60 6.75 -3.23 3.25
CA THR A 60 7.86 -3.14 2.31
C THR A 60 7.49 -3.73 0.97
N LEU A 61 8.32 -3.50 -0.05
CA LEU A 61 8.06 -3.81 -1.45
C LEU A 61 7.66 -5.28 -1.72
N ASP A 62 8.11 -6.22 -0.88
CA ASP A 62 7.77 -7.65 -0.93
C ASP A 62 6.29 -7.94 -0.77
N ASN A 63 5.53 -7.05 -0.10
CA ASN A 63 4.10 -7.22 0.10
C ASN A 63 3.26 -6.77 -1.11
N VAL A 64 3.83 -5.99 -2.04
CA VAL A 64 3.07 -5.36 -3.14
C VAL A 64 2.52 -6.41 -4.09
N LEU A 65 3.36 -7.31 -4.59
CA LEU A 65 2.94 -8.34 -5.54
C LEU A 65 1.98 -9.35 -4.89
N LEU A 66 2.21 -9.72 -3.62
CA LEU A 66 1.30 -10.58 -2.86
C LEU A 66 -0.10 -9.96 -2.74
N ALA A 67 -0.14 -8.66 -2.44
CA ALA A 67 -1.38 -7.91 -2.35
C ALA A 67 -2.06 -7.77 -3.72
N MET A 68 -1.32 -7.56 -4.80
CA MET A 68 -1.87 -7.53 -6.15
C MET A 68 -2.43 -8.89 -6.56
N ASP A 69 -1.73 -10.00 -6.28
CA ASP A 69 -2.18 -11.36 -6.54
C ASP A 69 -3.49 -11.67 -5.79
N PHE A 70 -3.53 -11.32 -4.50
CA PHE A 70 -4.75 -11.43 -3.70
C PHE A 70 -5.91 -10.64 -4.32
N MET A 71 -5.66 -9.39 -4.72
CA MET A 71 -6.67 -8.53 -5.30
C MET A 71 -7.17 -9.04 -6.67
N LEU A 72 -6.27 -9.51 -7.53
CA LEU A 72 -6.62 -10.13 -8.81
C LEU A 72 -7.52 -11.35 -8.59
N GLY A 73 -7.19 -12.21 -7.61
CA GLY A 73 -8.04 -13.32 -7.21
C GLY A 73 -9.43 -12.89 -6.72
N GLN A 74 -9.53 -11.79 -5.97
CA GLN A 74 -10.84 -11.23 -5.56
C GLN A 74 -11.66 -10.74 -6.77
N PHE A 75 -11.01 -10.12 -7.75
CA PHE A 75 -11.67 -9.68 -8.98
C PHE A 75 -12.11 -10.87 -9.84
N GLU A 76 -11.29 -11.92 -9.95
CA GLU A 76 -11.64 -13.13 -10.71
C GLU A 76 -12.83 -13.88 -10.08
N ALA A 77 -12.81 -14.08 -8.76
CA ALA A 77 -13.95 -14.64 -8.05
C ALA A 77 -15.21 -13.78 -8.21
N GLY A 78 -15.06 -12.45 -8.19
CA GLY A 78 -16.16 -11.52 -8.45
C GLY A 78 -16.70 -11.60 -9.87
N LYS A 79 -15.82 -11.77 -10.86
CA LYS A 79 -16.20 -11.97 -12.27
C LYS A 79 -17.01 -13.25 -12.43
N GLU A 80 -16.56 -14.36 -11.86
CA GLU A 80 -17.24 -15.66 -11.94
C GLU A 80 -18.61 -15.63 -11.25
N ALA A 81 -18.69 -15.03 -10.06
CA ALA A 81 -19.94 -14.95 -9.30
C ALA A 81 -21.00 -14.03 -9.96
N HIS A 82 -20.58 -13.11 -10.83
CA HIS A 82 -21.44 -12.09 -11.42
C HIS A 82 -21.35 -12.04 -12.96
N VAL A 83 -21.06 -13.18 -13.61
CA VAL A 83 -21.01 -13.27 -15.09
C VAL A 83 -22.29 -12.78 -15.74
N ASP A 84 -23.43 -13.16 -15.18
CA ASP A 84 -24.75 -12.84 -15.74
C ASP A 84 -25.33 -11.51 -15.21
N ASP A 85 -24.64 -10.82 -14.29
CA ASP A 85 -25.08 -9.54 -13.74
C ASP A 85 -24.71 -8.41 -14.71
N PRO A 86 -25.69 -7.73 -15.34
CA PRO A 86 -25.42 -6.74 -16.39
C PRO A 86 -24.63 -5.51 -15.91
N MET A 87 -24.63 -5.24 -14.59
CA MET A 87 -23.95 -4.09 -14.01
C MET A 87 -22.65 -4.49 -13.31
N MET A 88 -22.71 -5.47 -12.40
CA MET A 88 -21.53 -5.87 -11.62
C MET A 88 -20.47 -6.57 -12.47
N GLY A 89 -20.87 -7.41 -13.43
CA GLY A 89 -19.93 -8.13 -14.30
C GLY A 89 -18.96 -7.19 -15.05
N PRO A 90 -19.46 -6.17 -15.78
CA PRO A 90 -18.61 -5.16 -16.43
C PRO A 90 -17.72 -4.37 -15.46
N MET A 91 -18.21 -4.07 -14.25
CA MET A 91 -17.42 -3.37 -13.22
C MET A 91 -16.22 -4.19 -12.77
N TYR A 92 -16.41 -5.49 -12.49
CA TYR A 92 -15.32 -6.39 -12.13
C TYR A 92 -14.31 -6.56 -13.26
N ASN A 93 -14.79 -6.69 -14.51
CA ASN A 93 -13.90 -6.77 -15.68
C ASN A 93 -13.05 -5.52 -15.85
N SER A 94 -13.64 -4.34 -15.68
CA SER A 94 -12.93 -3.06 -15.78
C SER A 94 -11.90 -2.90 -14.66
N GLY A 95 -12.27 -3.27 -13.43
CA GLY A 95 -11.35 -3.25 -12.28
C GLY A 95 -10.19 -4.23 -12.44
N TRP A 96 -10.47 -5.46 -12.87
CA TRP A 96 -9.46 -6.48 -13.17
C TRP A 96 -8.50 -5.99 -14.25
N ALA A 97 -9.01 -5.49 -15.38
CA ALA A 97 -8.18 -5.02 -16.50
C ALA A 97 -7.26 -3.86 -16.09
N LYS A 98 -7.74 -2.98 -15.21
CA LYS A 98 -6.92 -1.90 -14.65
C LYS A 98 -5.83 -2.45 -13.74
N LEU A 99 -6.15 -3.40 -12.85
CA LEU A 99 -5.18 -4.00 -11.95
C LEU A 99 -4.11 -4.80 -12.70
N ASP A 100 -4.52 -5.61 -13.68
CA ASP A 100 -3.65 -6.36 -14.59
C ASP A 100 -2.71 -5.44 -15.40
N LYS A 101 -3.18 -4.27 -15.82
CA LYS A 101 -2.30 -3.24 -16.41
C LYS A 101 -1.18 -2.82 -15.45
N TYR A 102 -1.49 -2.53 -14.19
CA TYR A 102 -0.48 -2.12 -13.21
C TYR A 102 0.43 -3.26 -12.78
N TYR A 103 -0.11 -4.48 -12.69
CA TYR A 103 0.67 -5.68 -12.44
C TYR A 103 1.76 -5.83 -13.52
N ARG A 104 1.42 -5.70 -14.80
CA ARG A 104 2.43 -5.74 -15.87
C ARG A 104 3.50 -4.64 -15.78
N LEU A 105 3.21 -3.49 -15.17
CA LEU A 105 4.21 -2.44 -14.99
C LEU A 105 5.24 -2.81 -13.92
N THR A 106 4.95 -3.76 -13.02
CA THR A 106 5.96 -4.19 -12.03
C THR A 106 7.12 -4.92 -12.70
N ASP A 107 6.91 -5.52 -13.88
CA ASP A 107 7.96 -6.18 -14.65
C ASP A 107 9.04 -5.19 -15.16
N GLU A 108 8.75 -3.88 -15.17
CA GLU A 108 9.73 -2.84 -15.55
C GLU A 108 10.88 -2.73 -14.53
N SER A 109 10.68 -3.17 -13.28
CA SER A 109 11.70 -3.10 -12.24
C SER A 109 11.91 -4.47 -11.57
N PRO A 110 13.16 -4.99 -11.56
CA PRO A 110 13.46 -6.25 -10.87
C PRO A 110 13.30 -6.15 -9.35
N ALA A 111 13.16 -4.94 -8.79
CA ALA A 111 13.06 -4.71 -7.36
C ALA A 111 11.87 -5.44 -6.71
N TYR A 112 10.71 -5.49 -7.38
CA TYR A 112 9.53 -6.17 -6.85
C TYR A 112 9.76 -7.67 -6.64
N VAL A 113 10.31 -8.34 -7.66
CA VAL A 113 10.64 -9.76 -7.60
C VAL A 113 11.79 -10.01 -6.62
N ALA A 114 12.81 -9.16 -6.63
CA ALA A 114 13.94 -9.24 -5.71
C ALA A 114 13.47 -9.15 -4.25
N ALA A 115 12.51 -8.28 -3.94
CA ALA A 115 11.97 -8.14 -2.58
C ALA A 115 11.35 -9.46 -2.07
N ILE A 116 10.56 -10.15 -2.90
CA ILE A 116 9.99 -11.46 -2.53
C ILE A 116 11.10 -12.50 -2.31
N VAL A 117 12.06 -12.58 -3.23
CA VAL A 117 13.11 -13.61 -3.21
C VAL A 117 14.08 -13.42 -2.05
N LEU A 118 14.39 -12.17 -1.70
CA LEU A 118 15.25 -11.83 -0.56
C LEU A 118 14.52 -12.00 0.78
N HIS A 119 13.18 -12.02 0.79
CA HIS A 119 12.41 -12.23 2.01
C HIS A 119 12.56 -13.68 2.52
N PRO A 120 13.04 -13.90 3.76
CA PRO A 120 13.36 -15.25 4.27
C PRO A 120 12.18 -16.23 4.29
N SER A 121 10.94 -15.73 4.42
CA SER A 121 9.74 -16.58 4.49
C SER A 121 9.17 -16.96 3.11
N HIS A 122 9.47 -16.20 2.05
CA HIS A 122 8.87 -16.43 0.72
C HIS A 122 9.88 -17.12 -0.20
N LYS A 123 11.05 -16.49 -0.39
CA LYS A 123 12.11 -16.96 -1.29
C LYS A 123 11.53 -17.26 -2.68
N TRP A 124 12.15 -18.20 -3.41
CA TRP A 124 11.66 -18.66 -4.70
C TRP A 124 10.37 -19.49 -4.62
N HIS A 125 10.03 -20.03 -3.45
CA HIS A 125 8.92 -20.96 -3.27
C HIS A 125 7.59 -20.33 -3.69
N TYR A 126 7.32 -19.10 -3.23
CA TYR A 126 6.12 -18.36 -3.61
C TYR A 126 5.97 -18.20 -5.13
N ILE A 127 7.05 -17.78 -5.79
CA ILE A 127 7.05 -17.50 -7.24
C ILE A 127 6.89 -18.80 -8.04
N GLU A 128 7.56 -19.87 -7.62
CA GLU A 128 7.49 -21.17 -8.31
C GLU A 128 6.13 -21.86 -8.19
N GLU A 129 5.40 -21.62 -7.10
CA GLU A 129 4.05 -22.16 -6.87
C GLU A 129 2.95 -21.32 -7.52
N ASN A 130 3.08 -19.99 -7.48
CA ASN A 130 1.99 -19.09 -7.88
C ASN A 130 2.10 -18.64 -9.34
N TRP A 131 3.31 -18.62 -9.93
CA TRP A 131 3.52 -18.07 -11.27
C TRP A 131 3.73 -19.16 -12.33
N LYS A 132 3.44 -18.81 -13.58
CA LYS A 132 3.72 -19.69 -14.73
C LYS A 132 5.22 -19.88 -14.90
N ARG A 133 5.65 -21.07 -15.32
CA ARG A 133 7.07 -21.41 -15.54
C ARG A 133 7.81 -20.40 -16.41
N GLU A 134 7.17 -19.88 -17.44
CA GLU A 134 7.78 -18.86 -18.33
C GLU A 134 8.14 -17.58 -17.58
N TRP A 135 7.29 -17.14 -16.65
CA TRP A 135 7.49 -15.93 -15.86
C TRP A 135 8.55 -16.14 -14.77
N VAL A 136 8.62 -17.34 -14.20
CA VAL A 136 9.69 -17.73 -13.26
C VAL A 136 11.06 -17.61 -13.93
N GLU A 137 11.21 -18.12 -15.16
CA GLU A 137 12.48 -18.06 -15.90
C GLU A 137 12.88 -16.63 -16.27
N LEU A 138 11.92 -15.78 -16.67
CA LEU A 138 12.16 -14.35 -16.90
C LEU A 138 12.60 -13.65 -15.60
N SER A 139 11.93 -13.94 -14.50
CA SER A 139 12.23 -13.38 -13.17
C SER A 139 13.62 -13.76 -12.68
N LYS A 140 14.04 -15.02 -12.87
CA LYS A 140 15.39 -15.49 -12.56
C LYS A 140 16.46 -14.71 -13.34
N LYS A 141 16.23 -14.46 -14.63
CA LYS A 141 17.15 -13.64 -15.46
C LYS A 141 17.21 -12.18 -15.02
N LEU A 142 16.07 -11.59 -14.64
CA LEU A 142 16.01 -10.22 -14.14
C LEU A 142 16.78 -10.07 -12.82
N ILE A 143 16.58 -10.98 -11.87
CA ILE A 143 17.33 -10.98 -10.61
C ILE A 143 18.81 -11.23 -10.83
N GLN A 144 19.18 -12.11 -11.76
CA GLN A 144 20.59 -12.34 -12.08
C GLN A 144 21.25 -11.07 -12.65
N THR A 145 20.56 -10.34 -13.51
CA THR A 145 21.03 -9.04 -14.02
C THR A 145 21.22 -8.04 -12.89
N LEU A 146 20.23 -7.93 -11.99
CA LEU A 146 20.30 -7.04 -10.83
C LEU A 146 21.46 -7.42 -9.90
N TRP A 147 21.71 -8.72 -9.69
CA TRP A 147 22.80 -9.20 -8.84
C TRP A 147 24.19 -8.80 -9.35
N GLU A 148 24.39 -8.70 -10.66
CA GLU A 148 25.69 -8.27 -11.22
C GLU A 148 26.06 -6.84 -10.80
N GLU A 149 25.10 -5.97 -10.45
CA GLU A 149 25.36 -4.63 -9.88
C GLU A 149 25.90 -4.68 -8.45
N TYR A 150 25.53 -5.72 -7.69
CA TYR A 150 25.94 -5.92 -6.29
C TYR A 150 27.15 -6.84 -6.15
N LYS A 151 27.51 -7.57 -7.22
CA LYS A 151 28.66 -8.46 -7.23
C LYS A 151 29.93 -7.67 -6.93
N PRO A 152 30.81 -8.17 -6.04
CA PRO A 152 32.04 -7.46 -5.74
C PRO A 152 32.91 -7.42 -7.01
N VAL A 153 33.40 -6.23 -7.37
CA VAL A 153 34.59 -6.12 -8.23
C VAL A 153 35.68 -6.87 -7.51
N GLU A 154 36.21 -7.94 -8.10
CA GLU A 154 37.15 -8.86 -7.46
C GLU A 154 38.25 -8.10 -6.70
N SER A 155 38.22 -8.19 -5.37
CA SER A 155 39.40 -8.04 -4.55
C SER A 155 39.62 -9.39 -3.87
N PRO A 156 40.78 -10.04 -4.05
CA PRO A 156 41.05 -11.35 -3.49
C PRO A 156 41.24 -11.19 -1.97
N LEU A 157 40.18 -11.38 -1.19
CA LEU A 157 40.30 -11.55 0.24
C LEU A 157 40.42 -13.05 0.55
N PRO A 158 41.39 -13.43 1.39
CA PRO A 158 41.69 -14.83 1.65
C PRO A 158 40.51 -15.53 2.37
N PRO A 159 40.38 -16.86 2.21
CA PRO A 159 39.36 -17.63 2.94
C PRO A 159 39.59 -17.47 4.43
N ARG A 160 38.62 -16.91 5.16
CA ARG A 160 38.68 -16.82 6.62
C ARG A 160 37.93 -17.99 7.25
N GLU A 161 38.70 -18.94 7.76
CA GLU A 161 38.24 -20.01 8.62
C GLU A 161 38.13 -19.48 10.06
N THR A 162 36.92 -19.19 10.53
CA THR A 162 36.58 -19.32 11.96
C THR A 162 35.06 -19.54 12.11
N PRO A 163 34.62 -20.57 12.84
CA PRO A 163 33.22 -20.76 13.17
C PRO A 163 32.80 -19.90 14.38
N VAL A 164 31.51 -19.58 14.45
CA VAL A 164 30.75 -19.06 15.61
C VAL A 164 30.62 -17.53 15.72
N GLU A 165 29.62 -16.98 15.00
CA GLU A 165 28.47 -16.19 15.48
C GLU A 165 27.56 -15.93 14.26
N ASP A 166 26.24 -16.16 14.40
CA ASP A 166 25.22 -16.16 13.34
C ASP A 166 24.95 -14.77 12.73
N ASP A 167 25.98 -14.13 12.18
CA ASP A 167 25.84 -12.85 11.48
C ASP A 167 25.91 -13.12 9.97
N GLU A 168 24.78 -13.53 9.37
CA GLU A 168 24.64 -13.79 7.93
C GLU A 168 25.17 -12.62 7.08
N ARG A 169 25.17 -11.40 7.64
CA ARG A 169 25.74 -10.19 7.04
C ARG A 169 27.25 -10.25 6.84
N LYS A 170 27.98 -10.93 7.72
CA LYS A 170 29.44 -11.12 7.59
C LYS A 170 29.76 -12.19 6.55
N ASN A 171 28.91 -13.21 6.44
CA ASN A 171 29.10 -14.30 5.48
C ASN A 171 28.73 -13.89 4.05
N TYR A 172 27.72 -13.01 3.89
CA TYR A 172 27.23 -12.57 2.58
C TYR A 172 27.09 -11.05 2.51
N PRO A 173 28.19 -10.27 2.56
CA PRO A 173 28.14 -8.81 2.70
C PRO A 173 27.38 -8.12 1.56
N ASN A 174 27.57 -8.57 0.32
CA ASN A 174 26.92 -7.98 -0.85
C ASN A 174 25.44 -8.35 -0.96
N LEU A 175 25.08 -9.58 -0.57
CA LEU A 175 23.69 -10.01 -0.52
C LEU A 175 22.92 -9.27 0.56
N SER A 176 23.55 -9.09 1.73
CA SER A 176 22.95 -8.28 2.80
C SER A 176 22.81 -6.82 2.41
N LYS A 177 23.75 -6.25 1.64
CA LYS A 177 23.59 -4.92 1.07
C LYS A 177 22.39 -4.84 0.15
N MET A 178 22.25 -5.76 -0.80
CA MET A 178 21.10 -5.85 -1.70
C MET A 178 19.78 -6.01 -0.92
N ALA A 179 19.77 -6.88 0.10
CA ALA A 179 18.60 -7.08 0.95
C ALA A 179 18.19 -5.80 1.68
N VAL A 180 19.15 -5.06 2.23
CA VAL A 180 18.87 -3.78 2.89
C VAL A 180 18.36 -2.76 1.89
N ASP A 181 18.99 -2.61 0.72
CA ASP A 181 18.62 -1.62 -0.28
C ASP A 181 17.21 -1.87 -0.84
N ILE A 182 16.83 -3.14 -1.06
CA ILE A 182 15.52 -3.51 -1.63
C ILE A 182 14.42 -3.60 -0.56
N LEU A 183 14.67 -4.26 0.57
CA LEU A 183 13.64 -4.46 1.60
C LEU A 183 13.38 -3.20 2.43
N SER A 184 14.23 -2.16 2.34
CA SER A 184 13.94 -0.86 2.97
C SER A 184 13.01 0.02 2.12
N ILE A 185 12.68 -0.39 0.89
CA ILE A 185 11.77 0.37 0.02
C ILE A 185 10.35 0.19 0.55
N PRO A 186 9.64 1.29 0.92
CA PRO A 186 8.26 1.19 1.37
C PRO A 186 7.36 0.78 0.19
N ALA A 187 6.30 0.04 0.50
CA ALA A 187 5.32 -0.39 -0.50
C ALA A 187 4.57 0.79 -1.14
N MET A 188 4.40 1.90 -0.40
CA MET A 188 3.63 3.08 -0.83
C MET A 188 4.23 4.39 -0.29
N SER A 189 3.95 5.51 -0.94
CA SER A 189 4.31 6.88 -0.50
C SER A 189 3.51 7.41 0.69
N ALA A 190 2.76 6.56 1.39
CA ALA A 190 1.86 6.96 2.45
C ALA A 190 2.57 7.54 3.69
N GLU A 191 3.80 7.10 3.97
CA GLU A 191 4.61 7.68 5.07
C GLU A 191 4.91 9.17 4.85
N PRO A 192 5.52 9.59 3.72
CA PRO A 192 5.70 11.02 3.44
C PRO A 192 4.38 11.79 3.40
N GLU A 193 3.31 11.23 2.84
CA GLU A 193 1.99 11.88 2.80
C GLU A 193 1.40 12.15 4.20
N ARG A 194 1.57 11.20 5.14
CA ARG A 194 1.21 11.38 6.54
C ARG A 194 2.04 12.49 7.19
N LEU A 195 3.35 12.52 6.93
CA LEU A 195 4.24 13.56 7.45
C LEU A 195 3.85 14.94 6.92
N PHE A 196 3.55 15.08 5.63
CA PHE A 196 3.08 16.34 5.05
C PHE A 196 1.71 16.77 5.58
N SER A 197 0.81 15.81 5.82
CA SER A 197 -0.48 16.08 6.44
C SER A 197 -0.32 16.58 7.88
N GLY A 198 0.60 15.98 8.65
CA GLY A 198 0.96 16.44 9.99
C GLY A 198 1.62 17.83 9.98
N ALA A 199 2.55 18.06 9.06
CA ALA A 199 3.20 19.36 8.87
C ALA A 199 2.19 20.46 8.54
N LYS A 200 1.17 20.17 7.73
CA LYS A 200 0.07 21.10 7.45
C LYS A 200 -0.70 21.50 8.71
N ILE A 201 -0.86 20.60 9.68
CA ILE A 201 -1.49 20.92 10.97
C ILE A 201 -0.56 21.80 11.81
N THR A 202 0.76 21.56 11.76
CA THR A 202 1.76 22.40 12.45
C THR A 202 1.78 23.83 11.87
N ILE A 203 1.75 23.94 10.54
CA ILE A 203 1.81 25.20 9.80
C ILE A 203 0.38 25.72 9.60
N THR A 204 -0.18 26.31 10.66
CA THR A 204 -1.46 27.03 10.55
C THR A 204 -1.24 28.45 10.05
N ASP A 205 -2.30 29.12 9.55
CA ASP A 205 -2.26 30.53 9.14
C ASP A 205 -1.73 31.46 10.24
N ARG A 206 -1.90 31.08 11.52
CA ARG A 206 -1.41 31.82 12.69
C ARG A 206 0.04 31.48 13.09
N ARG A 207 0.58 30.35 12.62
CA ARG A 207 1.95 29.87 12.86
C ARG A 207 2.77 29.81 11.56
N ASN A 208 2.54 30.76 10.65
CA ASN A 208 3.15 30.81 9.31
C ASN A 208 4.58 31.41 9.27
N ARG A 209 5.16 31.80 10.43
CA ARG A 209 6.53 32.34 10.53
C ARG A 209 7.60 31.30 10.89
N LEU A 210 7.25 30.01 10.94
CA LEU A 210 8.22 28.95 11.16
C LEU A 210 9.10 28.79 9.91
N GLY A 211 10.41 28.76 10.10
CA GLY A 211 11.37 28.41 9.04
C GLY A 211 11.25 26.94 8.67
N SER A 212 11.68 26.60 7.45
CA SER A 212 11.68 25.21 6.96
C SER A 212 12.52 24.28 7.82
N ASP A 213 13.62 24.79 8.37
CA ASP A 213 14.52 24.11 9.30
C ASP A 213 13.82 23.73 10.62
N VAL A 214 13.01 24.64 11.17
CA VAL A 214 12.25 24.39 12.40
C VAL A 214 11.12 23.39 12.15
N ILE A 215 10.45 23.48 10.99
CA ILE A 215 9.41 22.54 10.59
C ILE A 215 10.00 21.13 10.43
N GLU A 216 11.13 21.01 9.73
CA GLU A 216 11.84 19.74 9.56
C GLU A 216 12.22 19.12 10.91
N ALA A 217 12.90 19.88 11.78
CA ALA A 217 13.30 19.40 13.09
C ALA A 217 12.12 18.94 13.94
N LEU A 218 10.99 19.65 13.86
CA LEU A 218 9.78 19.33 14.61
C LEU A 218 9.09 18.06 14.09
N GLU A 219 8.99 17.87 12.78
CA GLU A 219 8.43 16.62 12.22
C GLU A 219 9.37 15.42 12.46
N CYS A 220 10.69 15.60 12.39
CA CYS A 220 11.67 14.58 12.81
C CYS A 220 11.49 14.19 14.29
N LEU A 221 11.35 15.18 15.18
CA LEU A 221 11.12 14.95 16.61
C LEU A 221 9.83 14.16 16.84
N LYS A 222 8.73 14.54 16.19
CA LYS A 222 7.46 13.79 16.28
C LYS A 222 7.61 12.35 15.82
N SER A 223 8.31 12.12 14.70
CA SER A 223 8.56 10.78 14.17
C SER A 223 9.38 9.93 15.15
N TRP A 224 10.51 10.45 15.65
CA TRP A 224 11.38 9.73 16.58
C TRP A 224 10.72 9.41 17.92
N PHE A 225 9.94 10.34 18.46
CA PHE A 225 9.22 10.13 19.72
C PHE A 225 7.86 9.42 19.53
N ARG A 226 7.49 9.05 18.29
CA ARG A 226 6.19 8.48 17.93
C ARG A 226 5.00 9.28 18.48
N ILE A 227 5.14 10.60 18.51
CA ILE A 227 4.10 11.50 19.05
C ILE A 227 3.00 11.64 18.00
N GLN A 228 1.88 10.95 18.20
CA GLN A 228 0.64 11.21 17.48
C GLN A 228 -0.11 12.33 18.19
N ASP A 229 -0.23 13.47 17.51
CA ASP A 229 -1.01 14.65 17.87
C ASP A 229 -0.72 15.30 19.22
N PHE A 230 -0.04 16.46 19.17
CA PHE A 230 -0.08 17.42 20.27
C PHE A 230 -1.46 18.09 20.27
N GLN A 231 -2.42 17.55 21.03
CA GLN A 231 -3.59 18.33 21.42
C GLN A 231 -3.09 19.49 22.31
N VAL A 232 -3.35 20.73 21.88
CA VAL A 232 -2.81 21.96 22.50
C VAL A 232 -3.41 22.25 23.89
N ASP A 233 -4.25 21.37 24.45
CA ASP A 233 -4.88 21.61 25.75
C ASP A 233 -4.02 21.17 26.97
N ASP A 234 -2.93 20.41 26.77
CA ASP A 234 -2.13 19.87 27.89
C ASP A 234 -0.97 20.75 28.39
N VAL A 235 -0.82 21.98 27.89
CA VAL A 235 0.21 22.92 28.42
C VAL A 235 -0.30 23.71 29.65
N SER A 236 -1.51 23.45 30.14
CA SER A 236 -2.06 24.19 31.28
C SER A 236 -1.80 23.59 32.67
N VAL A 237 -1.15 22.42 32.80
CA VAL A 237 -1.00 21.75 34.13
C VAL A 237 0.46 21.62 34.61
N ALA A 238 1.48 21.88 33.80
CA ALA A 238 2.88 21.81 34.25
C ALA A 238 3.46 23.13 34.80
N ALA A 239 2.60 24.08 35.19
CA ALA A 239 3.01 25.37 35.75
C ALA A 239 2.25 25.76 37.03
N VAL A 240 1.82 24.80 37.85
CA VAL A 240 1.59 25.00 39.30
C VAL A 240 1.79 23.66 40.00
N GLY A 241 2.87 23.54 40.78
CA GLY A 241 3.20 22.36 41.58
C GLY A 241 4.66 22.32 41.97
#